data_AF-A0A0R2BHG5-F1
#
_entry.id   AF-A0A0R2BHG5-F1
#
_cell.length_a   1.000
_cell.length_b   1.000
_cell.length_c   1.000
_cell.angle_alpha   90.00
_cell.angle_beta   90.00
_cell.angle_gamma   90.00
#
_symmetry.space_group_name_H-M   'P 1'
#
loop_
_entity.id
_entity.type
_entity.pdbx_description
1 polymer ?
#
loop_
_entity_poly.entity_id
_entity_poly.type
_entity_poly.pdbx_seq_one_letter_code
_entity_poly.pdbx_strand_id
1 'polypeptide(L)'
;MLPAFRSFGATDCQAVATPRFYPTTDPPKFQPSSHLHGQRFLGYNSDIINTRSVTMIKQINHDEGFLKRKAVKATRQDAEVVADLMDTLRANQERCVGMAANMIGVNKRIIAVQMGILSVPMINPEITKKSDPYTAKEGCLSLVGQRSAKRYGTIEVTFLDQKFQKHTQTFSDFIAQTIQHEIDHCNGIII
;
A
#
# COMPACT_ATOMS: atom_id res chain seq x y z
N MET A 1 -36.13 7.73 34.54
CA MET A 1 -36.26 6.44 33.84
C MET A 1 -36.00 6.71 32.37
N LEU A 2 -34.80 6.39 31.89
CA LEU A 2 -34.35 6.59 30.50
C LEU A 2 -33.62 5.31 30.08
N PRO A 3 -33.96 4.74 28.92
CA PRO A 3 -32.93 4.25 28.01
C PRO A 3 -33.31 4.55 26.54
N ALA A 4 -32.46 4.51 25.53
CA ALA A 4 -31.02 4.33 25.42
C ALA A 4 -30.63 4.85 24.01
N PHE A 5 -29.44 5.41 23.89
CA PHE A 5 -28.79 5.73 22.63
C PHE A 5 -28.56 4.45 21.82
N ARG A 6 -28.97 4.44 20.55
CA ARG A 6 -28.58 3.41 19.59
C ARG A 6 -27.16 3.71 19.08
N SER A 7 -26.19 2.89 19.49
CA SER A 7 -24.90 2.79 18.80
C SER A 7 -25.10 2.02 17.48
N PHE A 8 -24.77 2.64 16.35
CA PHE A 8 -24.60 1.89 15.11
C PHE A 8 -23.24 1.18 15.16
N GLY A 9 -23.30 -0.15 15.20
CA GLY A 9 -22.15 -1.04 15.30
C GLY A 9 -21.34 -1.07 14.01
N ALA A 10 -20.02 -1.02 14.17
CA ALA A 10 -19.04 -1.31 13.15
C ALA A 10 -18.94 -2.83 12.95
N THR A 11 -19.68 -3.38 11.99
CA THR A 11 -19.52 -4.76 11.52
C THR A 11 -19.71 -4.78 10.02
N ASP A 12 -18.61 -4.72 9.26
CA ASP A 12 -18.41 -5.35 7.94
C ASP A 12 -17.18 -4.77 7.23
N CYS A 13 -16.00 -5.02 7.80
CA CYS A 13 -14.71 -4.88 7.12
C CYS A 13 -13.74 -5.85 7.78
N GLN A 14 -13.88 -7.13 7.46
CA GLN A 14 -12.95 -8.15 7.92
C GLN A 14 -12.52 -9.01 6.73
N ALA A 15 -11.44 -8.60 6.07
CA ALA A 15 -10.45 -9.58 5.65
C ALA A 15 -9.60 -9.88 6.90
N VAL A 16 -10.08 -10.77 7.77
CA VAL A 16 -9.21 -11.29 8.83
C VAL A 16 -8.15 -12.11 8.11
N ALA A 17 -6.93 -11.60 8.08
CA ALA A 17 -5.77 -12.43 7.84
C ALA A 17 -5.75 -13.46 8.97
N THR A 18 -6.22 -14.69 8.71
CA THR A 18 -5.88 -15.80 9.60
C THR A 18 -4.37 -15.94 9.56
N PRO A 19 -3.66 -15.91 10.71
CA PRO A 19 -2.20 -15.95 10.71
C PRO A 19 -1.75 -17.35 10.30
N ARG A 20 -1.47 -17.54 9.01
CA ARG A 20 -0.49 -18.56 8.62
C ARG A 20 0.88 -17.94 8.86
N PHE A 21 1.59 -18.49 9.83
CA PHE A 21 3.01 -18.26 10.03
C PHE A 21 3.72 -18.46 8.69
N TYR A 22 4.20 -17.37 8.10
CA TYR A 22 5.13 -17.44 6.97
C TYR A 22 6.54 -17.68 7.54
N PRO A 23 7.27 -18.70 7.08
CA PRO A 23 8.66 -18.90 7.49
C PRO A 23 9.50 -17.72 7.01
N THR A 24 10.26 -17.13 7.93
CA THR A 24 11.19 -16.04 7.67
C THR A 24 12.31 -16.52 6.75
N THR A 25 12.36 -16.02 5.52
CA THR A 25 13.60 -16.05 4.75
C THR A 25 14.48 -14.90 5.22
N ASP A 26 15.74 -15.22 5.54
CA ASP A 26 16.69 -14.29 6.15
C ASP A 26 16.88 -13.01 5.31
N PRO A 27 16.96 -11.82 5.94
CA PRO A 27 17.36 -10.61 5.24
C PRO A 27 18.84 -10.66 4.83
N PRO A 28 19.22 -10.07 3.68
CA PRO A 28 20.61 -10.03 3.25
C PRO A 28 21.47 -9.23 4.25
N LYS A 29 22.57 -9.86 4.69
CA LYS A 29 23.53 -9.31 5.66
C LYS A 29 24.33 -8.16 5.05
N PHE A 30 24.25 -6.96 5.63
CA PHE A 30 25.13 -5.84 5.33
C PHE A 30 26.21 -5.76 6.42
N GLN A 31 27.49 -5.87 6.05
CA GLN A 31 28.63 -5.72 6.97
C GLN A 31 29.15 -4.28 6.93
N PRO A 32 29.31 -3.58 8.07
CA PRO A 32 30.04 -2.32 8.12
C PRO A 32 31.53 -2.58 8.40
N SER A 33 32.41 -1.99 7.60
CA SER A 33 33.84 -1.92 7.88
C SER A 33 34.15 -0.80 8.88
N SER A 34 35.07 -1.12 9.78
CA SER A 34 35.57 -0.31 10.89
C SER A 34 36.51 0.83 10.45
N HIS A 35 36.40 2.01 11.05
CA HIS A 35 37.49 2.64 11.83
C HIS A 35 37.10 4.01 12.42
N LEU A 36 37.49 4.20 13.68
CA LEU A 36 37.37 5.40 14.52
C LEU A 36 38.36 6.50 14.10
N HIS A 37 37.99 7.78 14.29
CA HIS A 37 38.72 8.77 15.09
C HIS A 37 37.88 10.06 15.23
N GLY A 38 37.73 10.56 16.46
CA GLY A 38 36.97 11.78 16.75
C GLY A 38 37.79 13.06 16.60
N GLN A 39 37.12 14.18 16.35
CA GLN A 39 37.43 15.51 16.92
C GLN A 39 36.37 16.56 16.55
N ARG A 40 36.03 17.36 17.59
CA ARG A 40 35.57 18.76 17.60
C ARG A 40 34.27 19.17 16.88
N PHE A 41 33.32 19.54 17.74
CA PHE A 41 32.29 20.57 17.54
C PHE A 41 32.81 21.80 16.78
N LEU A 42 32.05 22.24 15.78
CA LEU A 42 31.76 23.64 15.43
C LEU A 42 30.69 23.67 14.32
N GLY A 43 29.53 24.29 14.62
CA GLY A 43 28.57 24.82 13.63
C GLY A 43 27.72 23.82 12.84
N TYR A 44 26.62 23.33 13.42
CA TYR A 44 25.54 22.76 12.62
C TYR A 44 24.63 23.90 12.13
N ASN A 45 24.79 24.27 10.86
CA ASN A 45 23.83 25.12 10.16
C ASN A 45 22.44 24.48 10.26
N SER A 46 21.47 25.25 10.75
CA SER A 46 20.07 24.88 10.92
C SER A 46 19.27 24.82 9.62
N ASP A 47 19.94 24.84 8.47
CA ASP A 47 19.31 24.90 7.17
C ASP A 47 19.31 23.51 6.55
N ILE A 48 18.17 22.85 6.68
CA ILE A 48 17.59 21.68 5.96
C ILE A 48 16.86 20.81 7.02
N ILE A 49 15.82 21.38 7.63
CA ILE A 49 14.72 20.58 8.16
C ILE A 49 13.85 20.21 6.95
N ASN A 50 14.01 18.98 6.48
CA ASN A 50 13.15 18.40 5.44
C ASN A 50 11.69 18.38 5.96
N THR A 51 10.88 19.30 5.46
CA THR A 51 9.56 19.66 5.97
C THR A 51 8.51 18.58 5.69
N ARG A 52 8.43 17.55 6.53
CA ARG A 52 7.19 16.77 6.73
C ARG A 52 6.97 16.53 8.22
N SER A 53 6.62 17.59 8.93
CA SER A 53 6.37 17.56 10.37
C SER A 53 4.98 16.99 10.75
N VAL A 54 4.14 16.62 9.77
CA VAL A 54 2.76 16.17 10.02
C VAL A 54 2.39 15.01 9.10
N THR A 55 2.03 13.86 9.69
CA THR A 55 1.39 12.72 9.01
C THR A 55 0.01 13.14 8.50
N MET A 56 -0.27 12.90 7.21
CA MET A 56 -1.53 13.30 6.60
C MET A 56 -2.39 12.08 6.26
N ILE A 57 -3.36 11.78 7.12
CA ILE A 57 -4.33 10.69 6.91
C ILE A 57 -5.47 11.20 6.04
N LYS A 58 -5.72 10.54 4.91
CA LYS A 58 -6.79 10.90 3.97
C LYS A 58 -8.08 10.14 4.26
N GLN A 59 -9.20 10.76 3.92
CA GLN A 59 -10.50 10.10 3.96
C GLN A 59 -10.58 9.04 2.86
N ILE A 60 -11.23 7.92 3.17
CA ILE A 60 -11.45 6.84 2.20
C ILE A 60 -12.55 7.27 1.23
N ASN A 61 -12.23 7.19 -0.06
CA ASN A 61 -13.15 7.49 -1.13
C ASN A 61 -14.05 6.29 -1.41
N HIS A 62 -15.36 6.51 -1.38
CA HIS A 62 -16.38 5.49 -1.65
C HIS A 62 -17.17 5.77 -2.96
N ASP A 63 -16.80 6.80 -3.72
CA ASP A 63 -17.42 7.10 -5.01
C ASP A 63 -16.98 6.07 -6.06
N GLU A 64 -17.84 5.08 -6.32
CA GLU A 64 -17.59 4.06 -7.34
C GLU A 64 -17.38 4.63 -8.75
N GLY A 65 -18.03 5.75 -9.09
CA GLY A 65 -17.84 6.43 -10.37
C GLY A 65 -16.41 6.95 -10.51
N PHE A 66 -15.86 7.51 -9.43
CA PHE A 66 -14.45 7.88 -9.38
C PHE A 66 -13.52 6.65 -9.47
N LEU A 67 -13.81 5.61 -8.67
CA LEU A 67 -12.96 4.42 -8.53
C LEU A 67 -12.89 3.59 -9.82
N LYS A 68 -13.91 3.64 -10.67
CA LYS A 68 -13.96 2.97 -11.97
C LYS A 68 -13.20 3.71 -13.08
N ARG A 69 -12.56 4.86 -12.77
CA ARG A 69 -11.72 5.58 -13.74
C ARG A 69 -10.32 4.99 -13.80
N LYS A 70 -9.81 4.81 -15.01
CA LYS A 70 -8.42 4.39 -15.22
C LYS A 70 -7.47 5.49 -14.74
N ALA A 71 -6.47 5.08 -13.96
CA ALA A 71 -5.51 5.98 -13.36
C ALA A 71 -4.52 6.54 -14.39
N VAL A 72 -4.11 7.80 -14.16
CA VAL A 72 -3.05 8.46 -14.94
C VAL A 72 -1.69 8.03 -14.38
N LYS A 73 -0.68 7.88 -15.25
CA LYS A 73 0.69 7.60 -14.80
C LYS A 73 1.17 8.68 -13.83
N ALA A 74 1.81 8.22 -12.76
CA ALA A 74 2.46 9.08 -11.80
C ALA A 74 3.86 9.48 -12.26
N THR A 75 4.28 10.66 -11.81
CA THR A 75 5.52 11.36 -12.13
C THR A 75 6.18 11.83 -10.84
N ARG A 76 7.41 12.33 -10.90
CA ARG A 76 8.14 12.78 -9.69
C ARG A 76 7.39 13.88 -8.92
N GLN A 77 6.54 14.64 -9.61
CA GLN A 77 5.66 15.65 -9.04
C GLN A 77 4.57 15.07 -8.12
N ASP A 78 4.29 13.77 -8.22
CA ASP A 78 3.27 13.08 -7.42
C ASP A 78 3.84 12.47 -6.12
N ALA A 79 5.05 12.85 -5.71
CA ALA A 79 5.71 12.33 -4.51
C ALA A 79 4.88 12.53 -3.22
N GLU A 80 4.06 13.58 -3.17
CA GLU A 80 3.16 13.81 -2.03
C GLU A 80 2.03 12.78 -1.95
N VAL A 81 1.51 12.34 -3.10
CA VAL A 81 0.48 11.30 -3.15
C VAL A 81 0.98 9.99 -2.56
N VAL A 82 2.26 9.68 -2.79
CA VAL A 82 2.89 8.49 -2.20
C VAL A 82 2.92 8.59 -0.68
N ALA A 83 3.29 9.76 -0.14
CA ALA A 83 3.34 9.98 1.31
C ALA A 83 1.94 9.88 1.94
N ASP A 84 0.95 10.60 1.38
CA ASP A 84 -0.45 10.57 1.83
C ASP A 84 -1.01 9.13 1.83
N LEU A 85 -0.73 8.36 0.77
CA LEU A 85 -1.19 6.97 0.64
C LEU A 85 -0.55 6.07 1.69
N MET A 86 0.75 6.21 1.92
CA MET A 86 1.50 5.43 2.90
C MET A 86 1.07 5.74 4.34
N ASP A 87 0.84 7.01 4.65
CA ASP A 87 0.34 7.45 5.95
C ASP A 87 -1.09 6.95 6.20
N THR A 88 -1.94 6.99 5.18
CA THR A 88 -3.31 6.48 5.26
C THR A 88 -3.34 4.97 5.41
N LEU A 89 -2.50 4.22 4.67
CA LEU A 89 -2.37 2.77 4.84
C LEU A 89 -1.94 2.45 6.27
N ARG A 90 -0.91 3.14 6.79
CA ARG A 90 -0.41 2.94 8.16
C ARG A 90 -1.51 3.11 9.20
N ALA A 91 -2.32 4.16 9.08
CA ALA A 91 -3.44 4.42 9.98
C ALA A 91 -4.56 3.36 9.91
N ASN A 92 -4.59 2.51 8.87
CA ASN A 92 -5.60 1.48 8.65
C ASN A 92 -5.04 0.05 8.68
N GLN A 93 -3.78 -0.16 9.10
CA GLN A 93 -3.07 -1.44 9.03
C GLN A 93 -3.77 -2.60 9.75
N GLU A 94 -4.59 -2.34 10.76
CA GLU A 94 -5.36 -3.38 11.47
C GLU A 94 -6.43 -4.05 10.61
N ARG A 95 -6.86 -3.40 9.52
CA ARG A 95 -7.96 -3.85 8.66
C ARG A 95 -7.69 -3.71 7.16
N CYS A 96 -6.48 -3.33 6.79
CA CYS A 96 -6.11 -3.00 5.41
C CYS A 96 -4.64 -3.35 5.16
N VAL A 97 -4.40 -4.10 4.08
CA VAL A 97 -3.07 -4.59 3.69
C VAL A 97 -2.60 -3.99 2.36
N GLY A 98 -3.45 -3.23 1.68
CA GLY A 98 -3.17 -2.61 0.40
C GLY A 98 -4.10 -1.43 0.15
N MET A 99 -3.58 -0.40 -0.51
CA MET A 99 -4.37 0.75 -0.96
C MET A 99 -3.86 1.29 -2.29
N ALA A 100 -4.77 1.74 -3.14
CA ALA A 100 -4.48 2.51 -4.36
C ALA A 100 -4.81 3.99 -4.16
N ALA A 101 -4.12 4.88 -4.88
CA ALA A 101 -4.29 6.33 -4.72
C ALA A 101 -5.74 6.82 -5.01
N ASN A 102 -6.50 6.12 -5.84
CA ASN A 102 -7.89 6.48 -6.10
C ASN A 102 -8.80 6.29 -4.87
N MET A 103 -8.44 5.41 -3.94
CA MET A 103 -9.11 5.20 -2.66
C MET A 103 -8.91 6.36 -1.69
N ILE A 104 -7.96 7.27 -1.95
CA ILE A 104 -7.79 8.54 -1.22
C ILE A 104 -8.18 9.75 -2.10
N GLY A 105 -8.94 9.51 -3.17
CA GLY A 105 -9.46 10.57 -4.05
C GLY A 105 -8.47 11.10 -5.08
N VAL A 106 -7.36 10.40 -5.34
CA VAL A 106 -6.33 10.85 -6.29
C VAL A 106 -6.22 9.91 -7.50
N ASN A 107 -6.45 10.41 -8.72
CA ASN A 107 -6.43 9.61 -9.94
C ASN A 107 -5.01 9.36 -10.49
N LYS A 108 -4.16 8.69 -9.70
CA LYS A 108 -2.76 8.39 -10.05
C LYS A 108 -2.47 6.90 -9.89
N ARG A 109 -1.63 6.37 -10.79
CA ARG A 109 -1.23 4.96 -10.80
C ARG A 109 -0.16 4.70 -9.73
N ILE A 110 -0.57 4.69 -8.47
CA ILE A 110 0.27 4.48 -7.29
C ILE A 110 -0.49 3.55 -6.37
N ILE A 111 0.19 2.53 -5.87
CA ILE A 111 -0.32 1.62 -4.84
C ILE A 111 0.64 1.58 -3.66
N ALA A 112 0.15 1.23 -2.48
CA ALA A 112 0.93 0.91 -1.29
C ALA A 112 0.48 -0.46 -0.78
N VAL A 113 1.44 -1.34 -0.49
CA VAL A 113 1.16 -2.72 -0.05
C VAL A 113 1.93 -3.04 1.22
N GLN A 114 1.26 -3.60 2.21
CA GLN A 114 1.87 -4.09 3.45
C GLN A 114 2.54 -5.45 3.20
N MET A 115 3.84 -5.52 3.44
CA MET A 115 4.69 -6.70 3.28
C MET A 115 5.40 -6.99 4.61
N GLY A 116 4.74 -7.75 5.48
CA GLY A 116 5.24 -8.00 6.84
C GLY A 116 5.23 -6.72 7.67
N ILE A 117 6.40 -6.30 8.18
CA ILE A 117 6.54 -5.07 8.97
C ILE A 117 6.69 -3.80 8.11
N LEU A 118 6.94 -3.96 6.80
CA LEU A 118 7.20 -2.84 5.89
C LEU A 118 5.99 -2.58 5.01
N SER A 119 5.68 -1.32 4.76
CA SER A 119 4.80 -0.93 3.66
C SER A 119 5.65 -0.53 2.46
N VAL A 120 5.30 -0.99 1.26
CA VAL A 120 6.06 -0.72 0.03
C VAL A 120 5.15 0.03 -0.95
N PRO A 121 5.50 1.27 -1.32
CA PRO A 121 4.83 1.96 -2.40
C PRO A 121 5.37 1.46 -3.75
N MET A 122 4.46 1.19 -4.68
CA MET A 122 4.79 0.88 -6.07
C MET A 122 4.17 1.95 -6.97
N ILE A 123 5.02 2.68 -7.67
CA ILE A 123 4.63 3.73 -8.62
C ILE A 123 4.57 3.13 -10.02
N ASN A 124 3.50 3.42 -10.76
CA ASN A 124 3.23 2.88 -12.08
C ASN A 124 3.39 1.35 -12.21
N PRO A 125 2.90 0.53 -11.25
CA PRO A 125 3.07 -0.91 -11.30
C PRO A 125 2.38 -1.55 -12.50
N GLU A 126 2.96 -2.61 -13.06
CA GLU A 126 2.44 -3.38 -14.17
C GLU A 126 2.77 -4.86 -13.97
N ILE A 127 1.74 -5.73 -14.07
CA ILE A 127 1.93 -7.18 -14.02
C ILE A 127 2.44 -7.65 -15.37
N THR A 128 3.67 -8.17 -15.43
CA THR A 128 4.31 -8.68 -16.64
C THR A 128 4.09 -10.17 -16.85
N LYS A 129 3.88 -10.94 -15.79
CA LYS A 129 3.56 -12.38 -15.83
C LYS A 129 2.62 -12.77 -14.70
N LYS A 130 1.86 -13.84 -14.89
CA LYS A 130 0.93 -14.39 -13.88
C LYS A 130 0.73 -15.90 -14.08
N SER A 131 0.66 -16.66 -13.00
CA SER A 131 0.42 -18.11 -13.00
C SER A 131 -0.49 -18.53 -11.85
N ASP A 132 -0.93 -19.78 -11.86
CA ASP A 132 -1.68 -20.41 -10.75
C ASP A 132 -3.02 -19.71 -10.47
N PRO A 133 -3.97 -19.72 -11.42
CA PRO A 133 -5.24 -19.04 -11.25
C PRO A 133 -6.10 -19.69 -10.16
N TYR A 134 -6.71 -18.87 -9.30
CA TYR A 134 -7.64 -19.29 -8.26
C TYR A 134 -8.73 -18.24 -8.04
N THR A 135 -9.75 -18.59 -7.26
CA THR A 135 -10.80 -17.65 -6.83
C THR A 135 -10.53 -17.24 -5.38
N ALA A 136 -10.39 -15.94 -5.16
CA ALA A 136 -10.28 -15.35 -3.83
C ALA A 136 -11.61 -14.72 -3.40
N LYS A 137 -11.85 -14.64 -2.09
CA LYS A 137 -12.91 -13.82 -1.51
C LYS A 137 -12.26 -12.64 -0.79
N GLU A 138 -12.57 -11.42 -1.22
CA GLU A 138 -11.85 -10.21 -0.82
C GLU A 138 -12.83 -9.10 -0.40
N GLY A 139 -12.37 -8.20 0.46
CA GLY A 139 -13.03 -6.92 0.76
C GLY A 139 -12.18 -5.75 0.28
N CYS A 140 -12.73 -4.54 0.27
CA CYS A 140 -12.04 -3.31 -0.09
C CYS A 140 -12.50 -2.20 0.86
N LEU A 141 -11.58 -1.36 1.37
CA LEU A 141 -11.98 -0.26 2.27
C LEU A 141 -13.00 0.70 1.64
N SER A 142 -13.00 0.81 0.31
CA SER A 142 -13.91 1.68 -0.44
C SER A 142 -15.29 1.05 -0.69
N LEU A 143 -15.48 -0.25 -0.46
CA LEU A 143 -16.72 -0.95 -0.79
C LEU A 143 -17.27 -1.72 0.41
N VAL A 144 -18.59 -1.76 0.53
CA VAL A 144 -19.25 -2.59 1.54
C VAL A 144 -19.19 -4.07 1.14
N GLY A 145 -18.89 -4.92 2.12
CA GLY A 145 -18.94 -6.38 2.00
C GLY A 145 -17.74 -7.01 1.29
N GLN A 146 -17.88 -8.31 1.00
CA GLN A 146 -16.87 -9.11 0.31
C GLN A 146 -17.39 -9.65 -1.01
N ARG A 147 -16.51 -9.80 -2.00
CA ARG A 147 -16.82 -10.31 -3.34
C ARG A 147 -15.77 -11.32 -3.79
N SER A 148 -16.13 -12.16 -4.75
CA SER A 148 -15.22 -13.13 -5.33
C SER A 148 -14.46 -12.52 -6.51
N ALA A 149 -13.15 -12.71 -6.57
CA ALA A 149 -12.30 -12.23 -7.64
C ALA A 149 -11.37 -13.34 -8.15
N LYS A 150 -11.11 -13.36 -9.46
CA LYS A 150 -10.09 -14.24 -10.05
C LYS A 150 -8.71 -13.65 -9.77
N ARG A 151 -7.83 -14.45 -9.20
CA ARG A 151 -6.46 -14.08 -8.83
C ARG A 151 -5.47 -15.12 -9.33
N TYR A 152 -4.20 -14.78 -9.25
CA TYR A 152 -3.07 -15.60 -9.66
C TYR A 152 -2.11 -15.75 -8.47
N GLY A 153 -1.77 -16.98 -8.12
CA GLY A 153 -0.96 -17.29 -6.94
C GLY A 153 0.47 -16.74 -7.05
N THR A 154 0.96 -16.54 -8.26
CA THR A 154 2.25 -15.91 -8.53
C THR A 154 2.12 -14.85 -9.62
N ILE A 155 2.76 -13.70 -9.42
CA ILE A 155 2.84 -12.61 -10.40
C ILE A 155 4.27 -12.07 -10.50
N GLU A 156 4.68 -11.64 -11.69
CA GLU A 156 5.86 -10.78 -11.88
C GLU A 156 5.36 -9.36 -12.11
N VAL A 157 5.94 -8.38 -11.40
CA VAL A 157 5.50 -6.98 -11.44
C VAL A 157 6.70 -6.09 -11.70
N THR A 158 6.54 -5.19 -12.67
CA THR A 158 7.46 -4.08 -12.92
C THR A 158 6.87 -2.80 -12.33
N PHE A 159 7.66 -2.05 -11.57
CA PHE A 159 7.22 -0.81 -10.93
C PHE A 159 8.39 0.14 -10.69
N LEU A 160 8.08 1.38 -10.29
CA LEU A 160 9.05 2.36 -9.82
C LEU A 160 8.96 2.51 -8.30
N ASP A 161 10.10 2.67 -7.63
CA ASP A 161 10.13 3.02 -6.20
C ASP A 161 9.97 4.53 -5.97
N GLN A 162 10.01 4.98 -4.71
CA GLN A 162 9.88 6.41 -4.34
C GLN A 162 10.98 7.30 -4.94
N LYS A 163 12.14 6.72 -5.29
CA LYS A 163 13.24 7.41 -5.99
C LYS A 163 13.07 7.37 -7.50
N PHE A 164 11.97 6.78 -7.99
CA PHE A 164 11.66 6.51 -9.39
C PHE A 164 12.66 5.57 -10.06
N GLN A 165 13.29 4.68 -9.30
CA GLN A 165 14.12 3.61 -9.85
C GLN A 165 13.24 2.42 -10.22
N LYS A 166 13.52 1.80 -11.36
CA LYS A 166 12.75 0.68 -11.90
C LYS A 166 13.14 -0.63 -11.20
N HIS A 167 12.12 -1.38 -10.81
CA HIS A 167 12.23 -2.72 -10.23
C HIS A 167 11.36 -3.69 -11.02
N THR A 168 11.81 -4.94 -11.14
CA THR A 168 11.01 -6.06 -11.62
C THR A 168 11.18 -7.19 -10.61
N GLN A 169 10.09 -7.62 -9.99
CA GLN A 169 10.11 -8.59 -8.89
C GLN A 169 8.93 -9.56 -8.99
N THR A 170 9.16 -10.78 -8.53
CA THR A 170 8.12 -11.82 -8.43
C THR A 170 7.53 -11.81 -7.02
N PHE A 171 6.20 -11.86 -6.94
CA PHE A 171 5.43 -11.94 -5.70
C PHE A 171 4.53 -13.17 -5.73
N SER A 172 4.31 -13.77 -4.57
CA SER A 172 3.45 -14.94 -4.40
C SER A 172 2.38 -14.74 -3.34
N ASP A 173 1.43 -15.67 -3.32
CA ASP A 173 0.42 -15.86 -2.27
C ASP A 173 -0.40 -14.59 -2.00
N PHE A 174 -0.59 -14.28 -0.72
CA PHE A 174 -1.42 -13.17 -0.28
C PHE A 174 -0.87 -11.79 -0.72
N ILE A 175 0.46 -11.65 -0.86
CA ILE A 175 1.07 -10.43 -1.37
C ILE A 175 0.78 -10.26 -2.86
N ALA A 176 0.89 -11.34 -3.64
CA ALA A 176 0.48 -11.33 -5.04
C ALA A 176 -1.00 -10.95 -5.18
N GLN A 177 -1.88 -11.53 -4.36
CA GLN A 177 -3.32 -11.21 -4.34
C GLN A 177 -3.56 -9.72 -4.09
N THR A 178 -2.91 -9.17 -3.07
CA THR A 178 -3.05 -7.76 -2.68
C THR A 178 -2.57 -6.83 -3.78
N ILE A 179 -1.40 -7.09 -4.38
CA ILE A 179 -0.89 -6.28 -5.49
C ILE A 179 -1.84 -6.32 -6.69
N GLN A 180 -2.41 -7.48 -7.02
CA GLN A 180 -3.42 -7.59 -8.08
C GLN A 180 -4.64 -6.72 -7.80
N HIS A 181 -5.15 -6.76 -6.57
CA HIS A 181 -6.28 -5.93 -6.12
C HIS A 181 -5.99 -4.43 -6.30
N GLU A 182 -4.83 -3.95 -5.84
CA GLU A 182 -4.50 -2.54 -5.94
C GLU A 182 -4.19 -2.08 -7.39
N ILE A 183 -3.65 -2.98 -8.22
CA ILE A 183 -3.45 -2.72 -9.66
C ILE A 183 -4.79 -2.66 -10.40
N ASP A 184 -5.78 -3.46 -10.01
CA ASP A 184 -7.14 -3.38 -10.56
C ASP A 184 -7.76 -2.01 -10.29
N HIS A 185 -7.62 -1.48 -9.07
CA HIS A 185 -8.03 -0.10 -8.76
C HIS A 185 -7.36 0.91 -9.71
N CYS A 186 -6.07 0.77 -10.00
CA CYS A 186 -5.39 1.63 -10.97
C CYS A 186 -5.94 1.49 -12.40
N ASN A 187 -6.58 0.38 -12.74
CA ASN A 187 -7.20 0.13 -14.03
C ASN A 187 -8.68 0.55 -14.09
N GLY A 188 -9.23 1.06 -12.99
CA GLY A 188 -10.67 1.34 -12.88
C GLY A 188 -11.52 0.08 -12.69
N ILE A 189 -10.91 -1.01 -12.23
CA ILE A 189 -11.57 -2.27 -11.93
C ILE A 189 -11.70 -2.36 -10.41
N ILE A 190 -12.93 -2.54 -9.94
CA ILE A 190 -13.23 -2.78 -8.53
C ILE A 190 -13.86 -4.17 -8.38
N ILE A 191 -13.63 -4.82 -7.24
CA ILE A 191 -14.16 -6.17 -6.96
C ILE A 191 -15.68 -6.20 -6.88
#